data_AF-A0A2P6RJT9-F1
#
_entry.id   AF-A0A2P6RJT9-F1
#
_cell.length_a   1.000
_cell.length_b   1.000
_cell.length_c   1.000
_cell.angle_alpha   90.00
_cell.angle_beta   90.00
_cell.angle_gamma   90.00
#
_symmetry.space_group_name_H-M   'P 1'
#
loop_
_entity.id
_entity.type
_entity.pdbx_description
1 polymer ?
#
loop_
_entity_poly.entity_id
_entity_poly.type
_entity_poly.pdbx_seq_one_letter_code
_entity_poly.pdbx_strand_id
1 'polypeptide(L)'
;MLMFTFFGCFFHLKCGLFFFEMQDESGNCVYNEDGKPLLHTDGTGFISEDLALLCPKIEAKRKFMSEEHMEGLPDPDELEIEMKKSDLRTQEPPLLIQCCLFHEGNAYKGTLLVNKRLPPKTLQIRPSMCKVEKDPKISDNETINSLEIVCTSAPPRKAYLSRIIIALLVYGGVPKDFFMKILENALEDAHRVIGKTRAALKVAEKYGEIDDNFLGATMIRLGIPLEESYLQYRLSHLMRVQESTGLRKGRLHIPDSYVLMGTADPTGILERDEVCVILKDGQMSGKVLVYRYPGLHFGDIKVLKATYVKELESIVGDARYAIFFSCKGPRNVADEIGGGDFDGDLYWVSRNPQLLEWYKPSEPWNEGSISTQKVASNRPTELSTEDLEADMFRLFLKNRFQPSFAMSEAANNWLAWIDWFLTLGDSNEKKDVMDKILRLVDIYYIALDAAKKGVKVEVPKDLKVSLFPHYMDKKKEEETYISSSILGEIYDEVDKCQAKIILLKEIKKLPIFLILIKSPNSAWPNGRNVMDGTGLK
;
A
#
# COMPACT_ATOMS: atom_id res chain seq x y z
N MET A 1 7.90 7.85 -11.24
CA MET A 1 9.03 8.19 -10.35
C MET A 1 9.49 9.59 -10.73
N LEU A 2 9.30 10.59 -9.86
CA LEU A 2 9.90 11.91 -10.09
C LEU A 2 11.20 11.94 -9.31
N MET A 3 12.31 11.79 -10.02
CA MET A 3 13.60 12.23 -9.50
C MET A 3 13.55 13.75 -9.41
N PHE A 4 13.40 14.27 -8.20
CA PHE A 4 13.88 15.62 -7.91
C PHE A 4 15.34 15.48 -7.51
N THR A 5 16.22 15.76 -8.44
CA THR A 5 17.66 15.77 -8.18
C THR A 5 18.01 17.14 -7.61
N PHE A 6 18.42 17.19 -6.34
CA PHE A 6 19.07 18.38 -5.80
C PHE A 6 20.48 18.48 -6.39
N PHE A 7 20.59 19.04 -7.58
CA PHE A 7 21.89 19.47 -8.12
C PHE A 7 22.39 20.64 -7.27
N GLY A 8 23.38 20.40 -6.41
CA GLY A 8 24.18 21.46 -5.80
C GLY A 8 23.92 21.80 -4.32
N CYS A 9 23.23 20.97 -3.54
CA CYS A 9 23.17 21.20 -2.09
C CYS A 9 24.50 20.85 -1.42
N PHE A 10 25.23 21.85 -0.94
CA PHE A 10 26.30 21.65 0.04
C PHE A 10 25.66 21.18 1.35
N PHE A 11 25.69 19.87 1.61
CA PHE A 11 25.35 19.28 2.90
C PHE A 11 26.56 18.61 3.53
N HIS A 12 26.62 18.62 4.85
CA HIS A 12 27.57 17.84 5.61
C HIS A 12 27.01 16.44 5.80
N LEU A 13 27.62 15.46 5.14
CA LEU A 13 27.35 14.06 5.41
C LEU A 13 28.15 13.63 6.63
N LYS A 14 27.44 13.16 7.66
CA LYS A 14 28.05 12.53 8.83
C LYS A 14 27.62 11.07 8.89
N CYS A 15 28.57 10.16 9.07
CA CYS A 15 28.24 8.84 9.57
C CYS A 15 27.87 8.99 11.05
N GLY A 16 26.61 8.71 11.40
CA GLY A 16 26.14 8.77 12.79
C GLY A 16 26.65 7.58 13.60
N LEU A 17 26.75 7.74 14.93
CA LEU A 17 27.12 6.68 15.89
C LEU A 17 25.91 6.10 16.65
N PHE A 18 24.69 6.48 16.29
CA PHE A 18 23.49 6.23 17.10
C PHE A 18 22.86 4.86 16.78
N PHE A 19 23.59 3.76 16.97
CA PHE A 19 23.13 2.41 16.66
C PHE A 19 22.56 1.71 17.90
N PHE A 20 21.34 1.19 17.77
CA PHE A 20 20.81 0.21 18.71
C PHE A 20 20.95 -1.16 18.06
N GLU A 21 21.88 -1.95 18.58
CA GLU A 21 22.08 -3.35 18.19
C GLU A 21 21.06 -4.22 18.92
N MET A 22 20.56 -5.26 18.26
CA MET A 22 19.67 -6.24 18.90
C MET A 22 20.48 -7.07 19.89
N GLN A 23 19.93 -7.30 21.08
CA GLN A 23 20.57 -8.05 22.16
C GLN A 23 19.70 -9.21 22.63
N ASP A 24 20.30 -10.40 22.79
CA ASP A 24 19.62 -11.56 23.37
C ASP A 24 19.21 -11.34 24.84
N GLU A 25 18.51 -12.30 25.45
CA GLU A 25 18.08 -12.23 26.86
C GLU A 25 19.25 -12.12 27.86
N SER A 26 20.47 -12.45 27.43
CA SER A 26 21.71 -12.35 28.22
C SER A 26 22.49 -11.05 27.94
N GLY A 27 21.99 -10.19 27.04
CA GLY A 27 22.62 -8.91 26.67
C GLY A 27 23.69 -9.01 25.58
N ASN A 28 23.83 -10.15 24.89
CA ASN A 28 24.81 -10.31 23.81
C ASN A 28 24.23 -9.85 22.46
N CYS A 29 25.05 -9.22 21.62
CA CYS A 29 24.63 -8.78 20.29
C CYS A 29 24.20 -9.98 19.42
N VAL A 30 23.07 -9.83 18.74
CA VAL A 30 22.55 -10.81 17.79
C VAL A 30 23.11 -10.53 16.40
N TYR A 31 23.62 -11.57 15.73
CA TYR A 31 24.22 -11.46 14.40
C TYR A 31 23.41 -12.24 13.36
N ASN A 32 23.42 -11.75 12.12
CA ASN A 32 22.86 -12.50 10.99
C ASN A 32 23.83 -13.60 10.52
N GLU A 33 23.39 -14.42 9.56
CA GLU A 33 24.19 -15.51 8.98
C GLU A 33 25.52 -15.06 8.35
N ASP A 34 25.63 -13.79 7.98
CA ASP A 34 26.84 -13.22 7.38
C ASP A 34 27.75 -12.55 8.44
N GLY A 35 27.44 -12.72 9.74
CA GLY A 35 28.22 -12.21 10.86
C GLY A 35 28.08 -10.70 11.09
N LYS A 36 27.06 -10.05 10.54
CA LYS A 36 26.77 -8.62 10.79
C LYS A 36 25.76 -8.48 11.94
N PRO A 37 25.94 -7.51 12.85
CA PRO A 37 25.00 -7.27 13.94
C PRO A 37 23.64 -6.87 13.37
N LEU A 38 22.57 -7.43 13.93
CA LEU A 38 21.21 -7.02 13.63
C LEU A 38 20.92 -5.67 14.32
N LEU A 39 20.27 -4.76 13.61
CA LEU A 39 20.05 -3.39 14.08
C LEU A 39 18.56 -3.11 14.28
N HIS A 40 18.23 -2.47 15.40
CA HIS A 40 16.90 -1.89 15.62
C HIS A 40 16.64 -0.66 14.77
N THR A 41 17.67 -0.05 14.17
CA THR A 41 17.56 1.21 13.42
C THR A 41 17.84 1.03 11.94
N ASP A 42 17.66 -0.19 11.41
CA ASP A 42 18.02 -0.48 10.02
C ASP A 42 17.17 0.34 9.04
N GLY A 43 17.83 1.15 8.21
CA GLY A 43 17.20 1.85 7.10
C GLY A 43 16.87 3.33 7.32
N THR A 44 16.93 3.87 8.55
CA THR A 44 16.62 5.31 8.79
C THR A 44 17.81 6.15 9.25
N GLY A 45 18.21 7.15 8.46
CA GLY A 45 19.13 8.22 8.87
C GLY A 45 18.39 9.45 9.42
N PHE A 46 19.11 10.57 9.58
CA PHE A 46 18.51 11.86 9.97
C PHE A 46 18.82 12.97 8.96
N ILE A 47 17.92 13.94 8.89
CA ILE A 47 18.04 15.15 8.07
C ILE A 47 17.73 16.39 8.92
N SER A 48 18.52 17.45 8.76
CA SER A 48 18.26 18.72 9.42
C SER A 48 16.98 19.38 8.90
N GLU A 49 16.29 20.11 9.78
CA GLU A 49 15.00 20.74 9.47
C GLU A 49 15.06 21.66 8.24
N ASP A 50 16.14 22.42 8.08
CA ASP A 50 16.33 23.34 6.96
C ASP A 50 16.39 22.61 5.60
N LEU A 51 17.02 21.44 5.54
CA LEU A 51 17.06 20.62 4.33
C LEU A 51 15.72 19.91 4.09
N ALA A 52 15.08 19.44 5.15
CA ALA A 52 13.77 18.80 5.03
C ALA A 52 12.71 19.77 4.50
N LEU A 53 12.78 21.06 4.86
CA LEU A 53 11.92 22.13 4.34
C LEU A 53 12.14 22.41 2.84
N LEU A 54 13.30 22.05 2.28
CA LEU A 54 13.54 22.16 0.84
C LEU A 54 12.85 21.04 0.05
N CYS A 55 12.50 19.93 0.71
CA CYS A 55 11.86 18.81 0.04
C CYS A 55 10.57 19.31 -0.62
N PRO A 56 10.39 19.04 -1.93
CA PRO A 56 9.17 19.46 -2.61
C PRO A 56 7.98 18.84 -1.85
N LYS A 57 6.92 19.62 -1.64
CA LYS A 57 5.66 19.04 -1.18
C LYS A 57 5.20 18.07 -2.28
N ILE A 58 5.42 16.77 -2.07
CA ILE A 58 4.99 15.71 -3.00
C ILE A 58 3.45 15.58 -3.01
N GLU A 59 2.73 16.49 -2.34
CA GLU A 59 1.27 16.57 -2.30
C GLU A 59 0.60 16.74 -3.69
N ALA A 60 1.33 16.96 -4.78
CA ALA A 60 0.73 17.20 -6.10
C ALA A 60 0.90 16.09 -7.18
N LYS A 61 1.75 15.06 -7.00
CA LYS A 61 1.95 14.04 -8.09
C LYS A 61 1.63 12.59 -7.77
N ARG A 62 1.32 12.23 -6.52
CA ARG A 62 0.48 11.03 -6.27
C ARG A 62 -0.97 11.24 -6.75
N LYS A 63 -1.35 12.47 -7.11
CA LYS A 63 -2.56 12.79 -7.89
C LYS A 63 -2.52 12.31 -9.36
N PHE A 64 -1.38 11.89 -9.89
CA PHE A 64 -1.30 11.46 -11.30
C PHE A 64 -0.68 10.08 -11.52
N MET A 65 -0.11 9.46 -10.48
CA MET A 65 0.42 8.09 -10.57
C MET A 65 -0.20 7.10 -9.58
N SER A 66 -1.04 7.55 -8.65
CA SER A 66 -1.84 6.66 -7.78
C SER A 66 -3.20 7.25 -7.41
N GLU A 67 -3.74 8.12 -8.28
CA GLU A 67 -5.12 8.62 -8.20
C GLU A 67 -6.04 7.82 -9.13
N GLU A 68 -5.89 6.50 -9.09
CA GLU A 68 -7.10 5.73 -8.88
C GLU A 68 -7.32 5.71 -7.35
N HIS A 69 -8.47 6.20 -6.86
CA HIS A 69 -9.10 5.95 -5.55
C HIS A 69 -9.20 7.16 -4.57
N MET A 70 -10.37 7.82 -4.63
CA MET A 70 -11.25 8.45 -3.61
C MET A 70 -10.64 9.15 -2.36
N GLU A 71 -10.95 10.43 -2.08
CA GLU A 71 -12.13 10.96 -1.30
C GLU A 71 -12.50 12.42 -1.64
N GLY A 72 -13.78 12.83 -1.71
CA GLY A 72 -14.52 13.29 -0.54
C GLY A 72 -13.96 14.65 -0.10
N LEU A 73 -14.36 15.74 -0.75
CA LEU A 73 -13.89 17.10 -0.40
C LEU A 73 -14.85 17.76 0.61
N PRO A 74 -14.33 18.61 1.52
CA PRO A 74 -15.13 19.50 2.36
C PRO A 74 -15.98 20.51 1.57
N ASP A 75 -16.80 21.24 2.34
CA ASP A 75 -17.70 22.32 1.94
C ASP A 75 -17.01 23.35 1.02
N PRO A 76 -17.62 23.82 -0.09
CA PRO A 76 -16.99 24.77 -1.02
C PRO A 76 -16.59 26.12 -0.40
N ASP A 77 -17.23 26.52 0.70
CA ASP A 77 -16.89 27.77 1.40
C ASP A 77 -15.56 27.69 2.18
N GLU A 78 -15.01 26.48 2.41
CA GLU A 78 -13.65 26.32 2.97
C GLU A 78 -12.56 26.26 1.89
N LEU A 79 -12.90 25.85 0.65
CA LEU A 79 -11.94 25.67 -0.44
C LEU A 79 -11.57 26.98 -1.17
N GLU A 80 -12.48 27.95 -1.24
CA GLU A 80 -12.17 29.25 -1.85
C GLU A 80 -11.29 30.16 -0.96
N ILE A 81 -11.16 29.85 0.34
CA ILE A 81 -10.28 30.60 1.25
C ILE A 81 -8.83 30.08 1.19
N GLU A 82 -8.60 28.81 0.84
CA GLU A 82 -7.23 28.24 0.77
C GLU A 82 -6.51 28.50 -0.57
N MET A 83 -7.24 28.56 -1.70
CA MET A 83 -6.60 28.72 -3.02
C MET A 83 -6.04 30.13 -3.29
N LYS A 84 -6.39 31.13 -2.47
CA LYS A 84 -5.82 32.49 -2.55
C LYS A 84 -4.70 32.77 -1.53
N LYS A 85 -4.16 31.74 -0.85
CA LYS A 85 -3.06 31.89 0.13
C LYS A 85 -1.86 30.95 -0.07
N SER A 86 -1.72 30.24 -1.18
CA SER A 86 -0.58 29.33 -1.38
C SER A 86 0.72 29.98 -1.83
N ASP A 87 0.80 31.32 -1.87
CA ASP A 87 2.07 32.07 -1.95
C ASP A 87 2.78 32.20 -0.58
N LEU A 88 2.33 31.44 0.42
CA LEU A 88 3.02 31.25 1.68
C LEU A 88 3.48 29.80 1.79
N ARG A 89 4.82 29.64 1.82
CA ARG A 89 5.52 28.46 2.35
C ARG A 89 4.77 27.97 3.60
N THR A 90 4.04 26.89 3.47
CA THR A 90 3.35 26.29 4.60
C THR A 90 4.42 25.50 5.36
N GLN A 91 4.80 26.02 6.54
CA GLN A 91 6.12 26.00 7.21
C GLN A 91 6.56 24.67 7.88
N GLU A 92 5.91 23.54 7.62
CA GLU A 92 6.22 22.27 8.32
C GLU A 92 6.99 21.29 7.41
N PRO A 93 8.12 20.72 7.87
CA PRO A 93 8.85 19.70 7.11
C PRO A 93 8.11 18.35 7.15
N PRO A 94 8.25 17.49 6.13
CA PRO A 94 7.80 16.10 6.21
C PRO A 94 8.58 15.37 7.31
N LEU A 95 7.91 14.56 8.13
CA LEU A 95 8.55 13.82 9.22
C LEU A 95 9.59 12.79 8.74
N LEU A 96 9.25 12.02 7.72
CA LEU A 96 10.13 11.04 7.09
C LEU A 96 10.24 11.29 5.59
N ILE A 97 11.44 11.09 5.05
CA ILE A 97 11.74 11.22 3.62
C ILE A 97 12.41 9.93 3.16
N GLN A 98 11.78 9.17 2.27
CA GLN A 98 12.41 8.04 1.60
C GLN A 98 13.29 8.55 0.46
N CYS A 99 14.54 8.13 0.41
CA CYS A 99 15.49 8.63 -0.56
C CYS A 99 16.53 7.59 -1.03
N CYS A 100 17.12 7.89 -2.18
CA CYS A 100 18.40 7.37 -2.61
C CYS A 100 19.43 8.51 -2.55
N LEU A 101 20.62 8.25 -2.03
CA LEU A 101 21.71 9.21 -1.92
C LEU A 101 22.94 8.65 -2.62
N PHE A 102 23.51 9.39 -3.55
CA PHE A 102 24.85 9.16 -4.07
C PHE A 102 25.81 10.18 -3.46
N HIS A 103 26.88 9.70 -2.85
CA HIS A 103 27.90 10.57 -2.26
C HIS A 103 29.29 9.96 -2.38
N GLU A 104 30.20 10.67 -3.05
CA GLU A 104 31.62 10.30 -3.18
C GLU A 104 31.84 8.86 -3.66
N GLY A 105 30.99 8.37 -4.56
CA GLY A 105 31.05 7.02 -5.13
C GLY A 105 30.34 5.94 -4.31
N ASN A 106 29.75 6.28 -3.16
CA ASN A 106 28.88 5.38 -2.40
C ASN A 106 27.41 5.61 -2.75
N ALA A 107 26.60 4.56 -2.71
CA ALA A 107 25.16 4.62 -2.90
C ALA A 107 24.42 4.16 -1.64
N TYR A 108 23.53 5.01 -1.14
CA TYR A 108 22.72 4.78 0.04
C TYR A 108 21.23 4.73 -0.31
N LYS A 109 20.48 3.86 0.37
CA LYS A 109 19.02 3.77 0.28
C LYS A 109 18.43 3.69 1.68
N GLY A 110 17.36 4.44 1.92
CA GLY A 110 16.56 4.32 3.12
C GLY A 110 15.64 5.51 3.34
N THR A 111 15.31 5.77 4.60
CA THR A 111 14.55 6.95 5.04
C THR A 111 15.43 7.93 5.80
N LEU A 112 15.01 9.19 5.87
CA LEU A 112 15.62 10.24 6.68
C LEU A 112 14.54 10.83 7.58
N LEU A 113 14.75 10.73 8.89
CA LEU A 113 13.91 11.33 9.93
C LEU A 113 14.34 12.78 10.17
N VAL A 114 13.38 13.70 10.20
CA VAL A 114 13.66 15.08 10.57
C VAL A 114 14.16 15.17 12.00
N ASN A 115 15.28 15.86 12.18
CA ASN A 115 15.86 16.12 13.49
C ASN A 115 16.26 17.60 13.61
N LYS A 116 15.44 18.35 14.34
CA LYS A 116 15.60 19.78 14.63
C LYS A 116 16.84 20.10 15.47
N ARG A 117 17.42 19.10 16.11
CA ARG A 117 18.66 19.26 16.90
C ARG A 117 19.92 19.19 16.03
N LEU A 118 19.79 18.80 14.75
CA LEU A 118 20.93 18.79 13.85
C LEU A 118 21.33 20.22 13.45
N PRO A 119 22.63 20.49 13.29
CA PRO A 119 23.09 21.70 12.65
C PRO A 119 22.48 21.83 11.24
N PRO A 120 22.24 23.07 10.76
CA PRO A 120 21.76 23.28 9.40
C PRO A 120 22.60 22.55 8.34
N LYS A 121 21.97 22.19 7.23
CA LYS A 121 22.60 21.50 6.09
C LYS A 121 23.28 20.18 6.46
N THR A 122 22.71 19.39 7.37
CA THR A 122 23.32 18.13 7.82
C THR A 122 22.46 16.93 7.45
N LEU A 123 23.11 15.91 6.89
CA LEU A 123 22.57 14.55 6.77
C LEU A 123 23.38 13.61 7.67
N GLN A 124 22.68 12.77 8.42
CA GLN A 124 23.30 11.67 9.15
C GLN A 124 22.84 10.35 8.55
N ILE A 125 23.78 9.59 8.01
CA ILE A 125 23.51 8.30 7.39
C ILE A 125 24.06 7.15 8.24
N ARG A 126 23.50 5.97 8.03
CA ARG A 126 23.89 4.73 8.71
C ARG A 126 24.63 3.79 7.74
N PRO A 127 25.58 2.98 8.22
CA PRO A 127 26.22 1.94 7.42
C PRO A 127 25.21 0.99 6.76
N SER A 128 24.11 0.65 7.44
CA SER A 128 23.08 -0.25 6.90
C SER A 128 22.32 0.33 5.70
N MET A 129 22.35 1.65 5.53
CA MET A 129 21.80 2.32 4.36
C MET A 129 22.72 2.20 3.14
N CYS A 130 24.02 1.94 3.34
CA CYS A 130 24.97 1.77 2.23
C CYS A 130 24.68 0.45 1.50
N LYS A 131 24.29 0.54 0.23
CA LYS A 131 23.99 -0.63 -0.61
C LYS A 131 25.11 -0.89 -1.62
N VAL A 132 25.87 0.14 -1.98
CA VAL A 132 27.05 0.04 -2.84
C VAL A 132 28.15 0.91 -2.26
N GLU A 133 29.30 0.30 -1.98
CA GLU A 133 30.49 1.01 -1.52
C GLU A 133 31.31 1.51 -2.71
N LYS A 134 32.07 2.58 -2.49
CA LYS A 134 33.03 3.08 -3.47
C LYS A 134 34.03 1.99 -3.85
N ASP A 135 34.24 1.79 -5.14
CA ASP A 135 35.29 0.89 -5.63
C ASP A 135 36.68 1.48 -5.30
N PRO A 136 37.51 0.79 -4.49
CA PRO A 136 38.83 1.29 -4.12
C PRO A 136 39.81 1.36 -5.31
N LYS A 137 39.52 0.66 -6.42
CA LYS A 137 40.34 0.67 -7.64
C LYS A 137 40.06 1.89 -8.53
N ILE A 138 38.93 2.57 -8.32
CA ILE A 138 38.55 3.77 -9.08
C ILE A 138 39.04 5.00 -8.31
N SER A 139 40.30 5.37 -8.56
CA SER A 139 40.84 6.70 -8.25
C SER A 139 40.71 7.56 -9.50
N ASP A 140 40.05 8.73 -9.39
CA ASP A 140 40.01 9.82 -10.41
C ASP A 140 38.81 9.95 -11.35
N ASN A 141 37.63 9.44 -11.00
CA ASN A 141 36.39 9.88 -11.67
C ASN A 141 35.71 11.03 -10.92
N GLU A 142 35.26 12.05 -11.66
CA GLU A 142 34.32 13.05 -11.12
C GLU A 142 33.05 12.33 -10.64
N THR A 143 32.78 12.40 -9.35
CA THR A 143 31.52 11.90 -8.78
C THR A 143 30.53 13.04 -8.67
N ILE A 144 29.27 12.77 -9.00
CA ILE A 144 28.18 13.72 -8.80
C ILE A 144 27.42 13.27 -7.55
N ASN A 145 27.38 14.13 -6.55
CA ASN A 145 26.57 13.91 -5.36
C ASN A 145 25.11 14.23 -5.67
N SER A 146 24.19 13.35 -5.29
CA SER A 146 22.76 13.56 -5.49
C SER A 146 21.96 13.03 -4.31
N LEU A 147 20.94 13.79 -3.90
CA LEU A 147 19.88 13.30 -3.03
C LEU A 147 18.59 13.23 -3.86
N GLU A 148 18.05 12.03 -4.01
CA GLU A 148 16.87 11.74 -4.81
C GLU A 148 15.74 11.32 -3.89
N ILE A 149 14.67 12.12 -3.88
CA ILE A 149 13.50 11.86 -3.02
C ILE A 149 12.54 10.92 -3.75
N VAL A 150 12.23 9.79 -3.12
CA VAL A 150 11.27 8.80 -3.60
C VAL A 150 9.86 9.17 -3.16
N CYS A 151 9.67 9.37 -1.85
CA CYS A 151 8.42 9.84 -1.27
C CYS A 151 8.64 10.43 0.13
N THR A 152 7.61 11.04 0.70
CA THR A 152 7.62 11.61 2.06
C THR A 152 6.47 11.06 2.88
N SER A 153 6.59 11.10 4.21
CA SER A 153 5.44 11.03 5.12
C SER A 153 4.44 12.11 4.74
N ALA A 154 3.18 11.75 4.67
CA ALA A 154 2.09 12.62 4.25
C ALA A 154 0.83 12.24 5.02
N PRO A 155 -0.20 13.10 5.05
CA PRO A 155 -1.49 12.76 5.66
C PRO A 155 -1.96 11.38 5.19
N PRO A 156 -2.27 10.45 6.11
CA PRO A 156 -2.64 9.09 5.75
C PRO A 156 -3.93 9.13 4.91
N ARG A 157 -3.91 8.41 3.79
CA ARG A 157 -5.14 8.13 3.04
C ARG A 157 -6.00 7.15 3.85
N LYS A 158 -7.25 7.02 3.44
CA LYS A 158 -8.14 5.94 3.89
C LYS A 158 -7.41 4.59 3.85
N ALA A 159 -7.38 3.91 4.99
CA ALA A 159 -6.81 2.58 5.10
C ALA A 159 -7.84 1.53 4.68
N TYR A 160 -7.44 0.65 3.76
CA TYR A 160 -8.28 -0.41 3.23
C TYR A 160 -7.67 -1.77 3.54
N LEU A 161 -8.52 -2.72 3.87
CA LEU A 161 -8.11 -4.12 3.95
C LEU A 161 -7.81 -4.72 2.57
N SER A 162 -7.22 -5.90 2.60
CA SER A 162 -7.04 -6.81 1.47
C SER A 162 -7.54 -8.19 1.87
N ARG A 163 -7.73 -9.10 0.90
CA ARG A 163 -8.13 -10.48 1.19
C ARG A 163 -7.20 -11.19 2.19
N ILE A 164 -5.90 -10.90 2.12
CA ILE A 164 -4.88 -11.47 3.00
C ILE A 164 -5.15 -11.05 4.46
N ILE A 165 -5.18 -9.74 4.74
CA ILE A 165 -5.39 -9.28 6.12
C ILE A 165 -6.80 -9.63 6.63
N ILE A 166 -7.82 -9.71 5.76
CA ILE A 166 -9.15 -10.22 6.16
C ILE A 166 -9.05 -11.67 6.65
N ALA A 167 -8.37 -12.54 5.88
CA ALA A 167 -8.17 -13.94 6.27
C ALA A 167 -7.40 -14.05 7.60
N LEU A 168 -6.35 -13.24 7.79
CA LEU A 168 -5.58 -13.20 9.03
C LEU A 168 -6.40 -12.70 10.23
N LEU A 169 -7.23 -11.67 10.04
CA LEU A 169 -8.10 -11.14 11.09
C LEU A 169 -9.18 -12.16 11.48
N VAL A 170 -9.79 -12.85 10.51
CA VAL A 170 -10.75 -13.94 10.80
C VAL A 170 -10.08 -15.09 11.52
N TYR A 171 -8.87 -15.49 11.10
CA TYR A 171 -8.08 -16.49 11.83
C TYR A 171 -7.81 -16.05 13.28
N GLY A 172 -7.49 -14.77 13.47
CA GLY A 172 -7.32 -14.14 14.79
C GLY A 172 -8.62 -13.98 15.59
N GLY A 173 -9.77 -14.41 15.09
CA GLY A 173 -11.04 -14.44 15.82
C GLY A 173 -11.99 -13.27 15.54
N VAL A 174 -11.69 -12.40 14.58
CA VAL A 174 -12.63 -11.34 14.17
C VAL A 174 -13.84 -11.96 13.47
N PRO A 175 -15.08 -11.71 13.93
CA PRO A 175 -16.28 -12.31 13.35
C PRO A 175 -16.52 -11.90 11.88
N LYS A 176 -17.08 -12.82 11.08
CA LYS A 176 -17.49 -12.56 9.70
C LYS A 176 -18.41 -11.34 9.58
N ASP A 177 -19.37 -11.21 10.49
CA ASP A 177 -20.37 -10.13 10.53
C ASP A 177 -19.75 -8.73 10.60
N PHE A 178 -18.54 -8.60 11.19
CA PHE A 178 -17.81 -7.34 11.20
C PHE A 178 -17.54 -6.85 9.77
N PHE A 179 -16.98 -7.73 8.93
CA PHE A 179 -16.63 -7.41 7.55
C PHE A 179 -17.87 -7.23 6.69
N MET A 180 -18.89 -8.09 6.88
CA MET A 180 -20.15 -7.98 6.14
C MET A 180 -20.86 -6.66 6.42
N LYS A 181 -20.91 -6.21 7.67
CA LYS A 181 -21.49 -4.91 8.02
C LYS A 181 -20.72 -3.74 7.38
N ILE A 182 -19.40 -3.81 7.31
CA ILE A 182 -18.59 -2.79 6.62
C ILE A 182 -18.88 -2.80 5.11
N LEU A 183 -18.98 -3.99 4.53
CA LEU A 183 -19.31 -4.16 3.12
C LEU A 183 -20.71 -3.60 2.80
N GLU A 184 -21.72 -3.94 3.59
CA GLU A 184 -23.09 -3.44 3.47
C GLU A 184 -23.13 -1.92 3.50
N ASN A 185 -22.50 -1.29 4.50
CA ASN A 185 -22.39 0.17 4.58
C ASN A 185 -21.70 0.77 3.36
N ALA A 186 -20.63 0.13 2.85
CA ALA A 186 -19.90 0.60 1.68
C ALA A 186 -20.75 0.50 0.39
N LEU A 187 -21.53 -0.57 0.24
CA LEU A 187 -22.47 -0.76 -0.86
C LEU A 187 -23.64 0.24 -0.77
N GLU A 188 -24.20 0.47 0.41
CA GLU A 188 -25.24 1.48 0.63
C GLU A 188 -24.75 2.89 0.31
N ASP A 189 -23.54 3.25 0.76
CA ASP A 189 -22.92 4.52 0.43
C ASP A 189 -22.68 4.67 -1.07
N ALA A 190 -22.22 3.61 -1.75
CA ALA A 190 -22.03 3.60 -3.20
C ALA A 190 -23.35 3.83 -3.95
N HIS A 191 -24.45 3.20 -3.52
CA HIS A 191 -25.77 3.43 -4.11
C HIS A 191 -26.32 4.83 -3.83
N ARG A 192 -26.11 5.37 -2.63
CA ARG A 192 -26.53 6.74 -2.27
C ARG A 192 -25.80 7.82 -3.07
N VAL A 193 -24.60 7.53 -3.56
CA VAL A 193 -23.83 8.43 -4.43
C VAL A 193 -24.52 8.70 -5.77
N ILE A 194 -25.39 7.78 -6.27
CA ILE A 194 -26.15 7.96 -7.53
C ILE A 194 -27.07 9.19 -7.47
N GLY A 195 -27.48 9.63 -6.27
CA GLY A 195 -28.31 10.82 -6.09
C GLY A 195 -27.55 12.12 -5.83
N LYS A 196 -26.21 12.14 -5.85
CA LYS A 196 -25.39 13.31 -5.49
C LYS A 196 -24.45 13.74 -6.61
N THR A 197 -24.70 14.91 -7.19
CA THR A 197 -23.95 15.46 -8.34
C THR A 197 -22.44 15.42 -8.16
N ARG A 198 -21.93 15.88 -7.00
CA ARG A 198 -20.49 15.93 -6.73
C ARG A 198 -19.84 14.55 -6.68
N ALA A 199 -20.54 13.58 -6.11
CA ALA A 199 -20.01 12.24 -5.95
C ALA A 199 -20.14 11.42 -7.25
N ALA A 200 -21.23 11.61 -8.00
CA ALA A 200 -21.40 11.10 -9.36
C ALA A 200 -20.31 11.64 -10.31
N LEU A 201 -20.04 12.95 -10.27
CA LEU A 201 -18.98 13.58 -11.06
C LEU A 201 -17.62 12.95 -10.77
N LYS A 202 -17.35 12.70 -9.49
CA LYS A 202 -16.09 12.10 -9.07
C LYS A 202 -15.88 10.68 -9.60
N VAL A 203 -16.92 9.85 -9.55
CA VAL A 203 -16.87 8.49 -10.12
C VAL A 203 -16.67 8.58 -11.64
N ALA A 204 -17.38 9.50 -12.31
CA ALA A 204 -17.28 9.70 -13.74
C ALA A 204 -15.90 10.22 -14.19
N GLU A 205 -15.26 11.09 -13.41
CA GLU A 205 -13.89 11.56 -13.65
C GLU A 205 -12.88 10.44 -13.43
N LYS A 206 -13.00 9.69 -12.33
CA LYS A 206 -12.06 8.62 -12.00
C LYS A 206 -12.02 7.53 -13.07
N TYR A 207 -13.17 7.18 -13.62
CA TYR A 207 -13.30 6.11 -14.62
C TYR A 207 -13.59 6.66 -16.02
N GLY A 208 -13.24 7.93 -16.28
CA GLY A 208 -13.58 8.62 -17.52
C GLY A 208 -13.03 7.97 -18.78
N GLU A 209 -11.84 7.36 -18.72
CA GLU A 209 -11.27 6.60 -19.84
C GLU A 209 -12.11 5.38 -20.23
N ILE A 210 -12.76 4.74 -19.24
CA ILE A 210 -13.68 3.62 -19.44
C ILE A 210 -15.07 4.12 -19.88
N ASP A 211 -15.36 5.39 -19.63
CA ASP A 211 -16.64 6.05 -19.90
C ASP A 211 -16.65 6.80 -21.24
N ASP A 212 -16.26 6.15 -22.33
CA ASP A 212 -16.13 6.72 -23.69
C ASP A 212 -15.54 8.15 -23.68
N ASN A 213 -14.36 8.31 -23.06
CA ASN A 213 -13.67 9.59 -22.93
C ASN A 213 -14.45 10.64 -22.12
N PHE A 214 -14.74 10.33 -20.86
CA PHE A 214 -15.30 11.23 -19.84
C PHE A 214 -16.71 11.73 -20.14
N LEU A 215 -17.52 10.95 -20.86
CA LEU A 215 -18.85 11.38 -21.31
C LEU A 215 -19.78 11.70 -20.13
N GLY A 216 -19.88 10.82 -19.13
CA GLY A 216 -20.70 11.03 -17.93
C GLY A 216 -20.24 12.23 -17.11
N ALA A 217 -18.94 12.47 -17.00
CA ALA A 217 -18.41 13.66 -16.34
C ALA A 217 -18.77 14.94 -17.12
N THR A 218 -18.70 14.87 -18.46
CA THR A 218 -19.11 15.96 -19.35
C THR A 218 -20.60 16.25 -19.21
N MET A 219 -21.46 15.22 -19.22
CA MET A 219 -22.90 15.34 -19.02
C MET A 219 -23.23 16.05 -17.69
N ILE A 220 -22.57 15.64 -16.60
CA ILE A 220 -22.77 16.26 -15.27
C ILE A 220 -22.31 17.73 -15.27
N ARG A 221 -21.15 18.03 -15.86
CA ARG A 221 -20.62 19.40 -15.94
C ARG A 221 -21.49 20.33 -16.79
N LEU A 222 -22.20 19.79 -17.78
CA LEU A 222 -23.18 20.52 -18.59
C LEU A 222 -24.53 20.69 -17.88
N GLY A 223 -24.68 20.23 -16.65
CA GLY A 223 -25.90 20.36 -15.86
C GLY A 223 -26.99 19.36 -16.22
N ILE A 224 -26.65 18.25 -16.90
CA ILE A 224 -27.62 17.19 -17.14
C ILE A 224 -28.04 16.58 -15.78
N PRO A 225 -29.35 16.49 -15.48
CA PRO A 225 -29.83 15.93 -14.23
C PRO A 225 -29.38 14.48 -14.05
N LEU A 226 -29.05 14.08 -12.82
CA LEU A 226 -28.64 12.71 -12.51
C LEU A 226 -29.78 11.70 -12.73
N GLU A 227 -31.01 12.16 -12.85
CA GLU A 227 -32.20 11.37 -13.17
C GLU A 227 -32.31 11.03 -14.66
N GLU A 228 -31.47 11.62 -15.51
CA GLU A 228 -31.45 11.31 -16.94
C GLU A 228 -31.00 9.85 -17.14
N SER A 229 -31.82 9.08 -17.87
CA SER A 229 -31.70 7.63 -17.94
C SER A 229 -30.37 7.16 -18.54
N TYR A 230 -29.84 7.88 -19.53
CA TYR A 230 -28.54 7.53 -20.10
C TYR A 230 -27.42 7.82 -19.10
N LEU A 231 -27.41 8.99 -18.45
CA LEU A 231 -26.44 9.31 -17.40
C LEU A 231 -26.50 8.32 -16.23
N GLN A 232 -27.69 7.92 -15.78
CA GLN A 232 -27.85 6.88 -14.77
C GLN A 232 -27.25 5.55 -15.21
N TYR A 233 -27.52 5.13 -16.45
CA TYR A 233 -26.95 3.91 -17.01
C TYR A 233 -25.42 3.98 -16.99
N ARG A 234 -24.82 5.09 -17.43
CA ARG A 234 -23.36 5.31 -17.44
C ARG A 234 -22.78 5.25 -16.03
N LEU A 235 -23.33 6.01 -15.10
CA LEU A 235 -22.89 6.01 -13.70
C LEU A 235 -23.00 4.62 -13.07
N SER A 236 -24.09 3.89 -13.35
CA SER A 236 -24.26 2.51 -12.87
C SER A 236 -23.19 1.56 -13.40
N HIS A 237 -22.69 1.77 -14.62
CA HIS A 237 -21.59 1.00 -15.18
C HIS A 237 -20.27 1.31 -14.46
N LEU A 238 -19.95 2.58 -14.28
CA LEU A 238 -18.71 3.01 -13.62
C LEU A 238 -18.67 2.61 -12.14
N MET A 239 -19.81 2.60 -11.46
CA MET A 239 -19.92 2.11 -10.09
C MET A 239 -19.62 0.62 -9.99
N ARG A 240 -20.10 -0.21 -10.92
CA ARG A 240 -19.74 -1.63 -10.96
C ARG A 240 -18.24 -1.80 -11.14
N VAL A 241 -17.62 -1.01 -12.02
CA VAL A 241 -16.17 -1.05 -12.19
C VAL A 241 -15.49 -0.71 -10.86
N GLN A 242 -15.98 0.29 -10.12
CA GLN A 242 -15.45 0.62 -8.80
C GLN A 242 -15.59 -0.50 -7.78
N GLU A 243 -16.77 -1.09 -7.68
CA GLU A 243 -17.05 -2.19 -6.75
C GLU A 243 -16.26 -3.45 -7.12
N SER A 244 -16.13 -3.77 -8.40
CA SER A 244 -15.38 -4.93 -8.90
C SER A 244 -13.86 -4.76 -8.75
N THR A 245 -13.36 -3.54 -8.90
CA THR A 245 -11.92 -3.23 -8.69
C THR A 245 -11.58 -2.99 -7.21
N GLY A 246 -12.59 -2.75 -6.37
CA GLY A 246 -12.48 -2.45 -4.95
C GLY A 246 -13.04 -3.55 -4.05
N LEU A 247 -14.34 -3.50 -3.80
CA LEU A 247 -15.04 -4.31 -2.81
C LEU A 247 -14.94 -5.82 -3.09
N ARG A 248 -15.06 -6.27 -4.35
CA ARG A 248 -14.84 -7.70 -4.71
C ARG A 248 -13.46 -8.21 -4.28
N LYS A 249 -12.47 -7.32 -4.24
CA LYS A 249 -11.09 -7.63 -3.82
C LYS A 249 -10.87 -7.49 -2.32
N GLY A 250 -11.94 -7.35 -1.53
CA GLY A 250 -11.86 -7.17 -0.08
C GLY A 250 -11.30 -5.82 0.34
N ARG A 251 -11.35 -4.79 -0.52
CA ARG A 251 -10.89 -3.43 -0.18
C ARG A 251 -11.93 -2.71 0.70
N LEU A 252 -12.02 -3.16 1.94
CA LEU A 252 -12.93 -2.63 2.95
C LEU A 252 -12.25 -1.51 3.74
N HIS A 253 -12.86 -0.33 3.79
CA HIS A 253 -12.34 0.78 4.59
C HIS A 253 -12.64 0.55 6.06
N ILE A 254 -11.62 0.59 6.91
CA ILE A 254 -11.78 0.47 8.36
C ILE A 254 -11.63 1.85 8.99
N PRO A 255 -12.67 2.38 9.66
CA PRO A 255 -12.57 3.60 10.44
C PRO A 255 -11.44 3.52 11.48
N ASP A 256 -10.87 4.67 11.81
CA ASP A 256 -9.76 4.80 12.76
C ASP A 256 -8.57 3.90 12.43
N SER A 257 -8.28 3.77 11.14
CA SER A 257 -7.13 3.04 10.64
C SER A 257 -6.34 3.88 9.65
N TYR A 258 -5.01 3.73 9.68
CA TYR A 258 -4.07 4.60 9.00
C TYR A 258 -2.99 3.76 8.32
N VAL A 259 -2.40 4.27 7.25
CA VAL A 259 -1.19 3.70 6.66
C VAL A 259 -0.07 4.71 6.82
N LEU A 260 0.95 4.37 7.62
CA LEU A 260 2.01 5.29 8.05
C LEU A 260 3.38 4.71 7.75
N MET A 261 4.34 5.56 7.43
CA MET A 261 5.74 5.13 7.30
C MET A 261 6.32 4.82 8.68
N GLY A 262 7.04 3.70 8.78
CA GLY A 262 7.67 3.27 10.02
C GLY A 262 9.11 3.75 10.16
N THR A 263 9.52 4.01 11.40
CA THR A 263 10.92 4.26 11.77
C THR A 263 11.21 3.79 13.19
N ALA A 264 12.48 3.79 13.57
CA ALA A 264 12.92 3.48 14.93
C ALA A 264 12.82 4.72 15.83
N ASP A 265 12.47 4.53 17.11
CA ASP A 265 12.46 5.59 18.11
C ASP A 265 13.90 6.06 18.43
N PRO A 266 14.27 7.31 18.07
CA PRO A 266 15.61 7.84 18.34
C PRO A 266 15.85 8.16 19.82
N THR A 267 14.82 8.15 20.67
CA THR A 267 14.93 8.49 22.10
C THR A 267 15.29 7.29 22.98
N GLY A 268 14.97 6.07 22.53
CA GLY A 268 15.14 4.84 23.30
C GLY A 268 14.18 4.69 24.48
N ILE A 269 13.09 5.47 24.50
CA ILE A 269 12.15 5.52 25.63
C ILE A 269 11.13 4.39 25.53
N LEU A 270 10.59 4.15 24.33
CA LEU A 270 9.54 3.15 24.13
C LEU A 270 9.99 1.77 24.63
N GLU A 271 9.14 1.10 25.43
CA GLU A 271 9.33 -0.31 25.76
C GLU A 271 9.07 -1.22 24.54
N ARG A 272 9.53 -2.47 24.58
CA ARG A 272 9.54 -3.41 23.43
C ARG A 272 8.23 -3.42 22.62
N ASP A 273 7.09 -3.54 23.30
CA ASP A 273 5.76 -3.63 22.67
C ASP A 273 5.01 -2.27 22.64
N GLU A 274 5.76 -1.18 22.80
CA GLU A 274 5.25 0.19 22.67
C GLU A 274 5.68 0.82 21.34
N VAL A 275 4.78 1.66 20.80
CA VAL A 275 4.99 2.46 19.60
C VAL A 275 4.60 3.90 19.90
N CYS A 276 5.21 4.87 19.21
CA CYS A 276 4.67 6.23 19.16
C CYS A 276 4.06 6.46 17.77
N VAL A 277 2.81 6.89 17.70
CA VAL A 277 2.12 7.14 16.42
C VAL A 277 1.76 8.62 16.36
N ILE A 278 2.34 9.36 15.41
CA ILE A 278 2.08 10.80 15.25
C ILE A 278 1.12 11.03 14.08
N LEU A 279 -0.06 11.58 14.36
CA LEU A 279 -1.08 11.94 13.39
C LEU A 279 -1.24 13.46 13.28
N LYS A 280 -2.32 13.91 12.61
CA LYS A 280 -2.64 15.34 12.47
C LYS A 280 -2.76 16.03 13.83
N ASP A 281 -3.44 15.41 14.79
CA ASP A 281 -3.77 16.02 16.08
C ASP A 281 -2.74 15.69 17.19
N GLY A 282 -1.54 15.24 16.79
CA GLY A 282 -0.46 14.88 17.71
C GLY A 282 -0.30 13.37 17.89
N GLN A 283 0.31 12.97 19.01
CA GLN A 283 0.61 11.56 19.27
C GLN A 283 -0.61 10.81 19.79
N MET A 284 -0.88 9.64 19.24
CA MET A 284 -1.93 8.74 19.68
C MET A 284 -1.56 8.03 20.99
N SER A 285 -2.56 7.63 21.78
CA SER A 285 -2.37 6.76 22.93
C SER A 285 -3.41 5.63 22.95
N GLY A 286 -3.04 4.49 23.55
CA GLY A 286 -3.92 3.32 23.73
C GLY A 286 -3.45 2.09 22.94
N LYS A 287 -4.24 1.02 22.95
CA LYS A 287 -3.91 -0.20 22.19
C LYS A 287 -4.14 0.03 20.69
N VAL A 288 -3.27 -0.53 19.86
CA VAL A 288 -3.37 -0.49 18.40
C VAL A 288 -3.01 -1.85 17.80
N LEU A 289 -3.62 -2.17 16.66
CA LEU A 289 -3.14 -3.23 15.78
C LEU A 289 -2.15 -2.63 14.77
N VAL A 290 -1.06 -3.34 14.51
CA VAL A 290 -0.05 -2.95 13.52
C VAL A 290 0.23 -4.12 12.58
N TYR A 291 0.26 -3.84 11.28
CA TYR A 291 0.51 -4.82 10.21
C TYR A 291 1.24 -4.19 9.03
N ARG A 292 2.06 -4.95 8.29
CA ARG A 292 2.73 -4.50 7.07
C ARG A 292 2.15 -5.23 5.86
N TYR A 293 1.80 -4.49 4.80
CA TYR A 293 1.31 -5.10 3.56
C TYR A 293 2.47 -5.54 2.65
N PRO A 294 2.40 -6.74 2.03
CA PRO A 294 1.62 -7.92 2.41
C PRO A 294 2.44 -8.85 3.34
N GLY A 295 1.95 -9.10 4.54
CA GLY A 295 2.38 -10.22 5.41
C GLY A 295 1.40 -11.40 5.33
N LEU A 296 1.91 -12.64 5.34
CA LEU A 296 1.12 -13.88 5.24
C LEU A 296 1.07 -14.70 6.52
N HIS A 297 1.93 -14.44 7.51
CA HIS A 297 1.95 -15.18 8.77
C HIS A 297 0.88 -14.66 9.73
N PHE A 298 0.34 -15.56 10.54
CA PHE A 298 -0.66 -15.23 11.55
C PHE A 298 -0.16 -14.26 12.63
N GLY A 299 1.16 -14.25 12.84
CA GLY A 299 1.85 -13.34 13.77
C GLY A 299 2.22 -11.97 13.20
N ASP A 300 1.92 -11.70 11.92
CA ASP A 300 2.26 -10.41 11.29
C ASP A 300 1.34 -9.27 11.73
N ILE A 301 0.20 -9.57 12.37
CA ILE A 301 -0.63 -8.56 13.00
C ILE A 301 -0.27 -8.54 14.49
N LYS A 302 0.29 -7.42 14.94
CA LYS A 302 0.70 -7.24 16.34
C LYS A 302 -0.29 -6.34 17.07
N VAL A 303 -0.57 -6.69 18.33
CA VAL A 303 -1.24 -5.79 19.28
C VAL A 303 -0.16 -5.05 20.04
N LEU A 304 -0.04 -3.73 19.83
CA LEU A 304 0.96 -2.87 20.46
C LEU A 304 0.27 -1.77 21.28
N LYS A 305 1.06 -1.07 22.10
CA LYS A 305 0.58 0.10 22.85
C LYS A 305 1.15 1.38 22.26
N ALA A 306 0.27 2.23 21.73
CA ALA A 306 0.61 3.60 21.41
C ALA A 306 0.86 4.39 22.71
N THR A 307 2.07 4.91 22.86
CA THR A 307 2.54 5.64 24.03
C THR A 307 3.04 7.01 23.59
N TYR A 308 2.65 8.05 24.35
CA TYR A 308 3.12 9.40 24.16
C TYR A 308 4.58 9.54 24.65
N VAL A 309 5.45 10.11 23.82
CA VAL A 309 6.87 10.34 24.09
C VAL A 309 7.17 11.83 23.95
N LYS A 310 7.36 12.51 25.09
CA LYS A 310 7.56 13.96 25.14
C LYS A 310 8.85 14.39 24.43
N GLU A 311 9.88 13.56 24.52
CA GLU A 311 11.22 13.83 24.03
C GLU A 311 11.26 13.92 22.50
N LEU A 312 10.35 13.22 21.81
CA LEU A 312 10.21 13.31 20.35
C LEU A 312 9.86 14.73 19.90
N GLU A 313 9.07 15.50 20.66
CA GLU A 313 8.70 16.87 20.29
C GLU A 313 9.92 17.76 20.06
N SER A 314 10.95 17.58 20.88
CA SER A 314 12.20 18.33 20.76
C SER A 314 13.14 17.83 19.64
N ILE A 315 12.84 16.67 19.03
CA ILE A 315 13.58 16.11 17.89
C ILE A 315 12.85 16.43 16.59
N VAL A 316 11.56 16.08 16.50
CA VAL A 316 10.80 16.15 15.25
C VAL A 316 9.92 17.39 15.14
N GLY A 317 9.71 18.12 16.25
CA GLY A 317 8.84 19.29 16.30
C GLY A 317 7.41 18.96 15.91
N ASP A 318 6.85 19.80 15.03
CA ASP A 318 5.48 19.68 14.54
C ASP A 318 5.34 18.74 13.33
N ALA A 319 6.42 18.05 12.92
CA ALA A 319 6.39 17.11 11.81
C ALA A 319 5.54 15.87 12.17
N ARG A 320 4.69 15.42 11.23
CA ARG A 320 3.61 14.44 11.51
C ARG A 320 3.62 13.25 10.54
N TYR A 321 2.78 12.27 10.85
CA TYR A 321 2.43 11.12 10.00
C TYR A 321 3.49 10.02 9.90
N ALA A 322 3.90 9.48 11.05
CA ALA A 322 4.73 8.28 11.11
C ALA A 322 4.40 7.43 12.35
N ILE A 323 4.90 6.19 12.34
CA ILE A 323 4.94 5.30 13.50
C ILE A 323 6.40 5.04 13.88
N PHE A 324 6.72 5.18 15.17
CA PHE A 324 8.02 4.92 15.76
C PHE A 324 7.95 3.60 16.55
N PHE A 325 8.89 2.71 16.28
CA PHE A 325 9.04 1.43 16.96
C PHE A 325 10.14 1.48 18.01
N SER A 326 9.97 0.70 19.08
CA SER A 326 10.98 0.56 20.12
C SER A 326 12.30 -0.01 19.57
N CYS A 327 13.40 0.47 20.15
CA CYS A 327 14.73 -0.09 19.95
C CYS A 327 15.12 -1.10 21.04
N LYS A 328 14.15 -1.71 21.73
CA LYS A 328 14.38 -2.66 22.84
C LYS A 328 13.93 -4.08 22.49
N GLY A 329 14.63 -5.03 23.11
CA GLY A 329 14.33 -6.46 23.05
C GLY A 329 15.15 -7.21 21.99
N PRO A 330 15.03 -8.54 21.95
CA PRO A 330 15.92 -9.39 21.15
C PRO A 330 15.70 -9.33 19.65
N ARG A 331 14.54 -8.81 19.23
CA ARG A 331 14.15 -8.70 17.83
C ARG A 331 13.33 -7.44 17.61
N ASN A 332 13.61 -6.74 16.53
CA ASN A 332 12.84 -5.56 16.13
C ASN A 332 11.40 -5.95 15.78
N VAL A 333 10.42 -5.23 16.35
CA VAL A 333 9.00 -5.47 16.09
C VAL A 333 8.63 -5.27 14.62
N ALA A 334 9.29 -4.35 13.91
CA ALA A 334 9.11 -4.20 12.47
C ALA A 334 9.48 -5.48 11.71
N ASP A 335 10.57 -6.13 12.11
CA ASP A 335 11.03 -7.40 11.51
C ASP A 335 10.07 -8.56 11.86
N GLU A 336 9.48 -8.56 13.05
CA GLU A 336 8.42 -9.50 13.43
C GLU A 336 7.13 -9.35 12.59
N ILE A 337 6.94 -8.20 11.94
CA ILE A 337 5.78 -7.87 11.10
C ILE A 337 6.16 -8.10 9.63
N GLY A 338 6.17 -9.38 9.25
CA GLY A 338 6.44 -9.83 7.90
C GLY A 338 7.87 -9.54 7.39
N GLY A 339 8.87 -9.36 8.26
CA GLY A 339 10.26 -9.05 7.87
C GLY A 339 10.46 -7.59 7.47
N GLY A 340 9.84 -6.66 8.19
CA GLY A 340 9.92 -5.22 7.93
C GLY A 340 11.23 -4.56 8.38
N ASP A 341 11.59 -3.49 7.69
CA ASP A 341 12.68 -2.59 8.04
C ASP A 341 12.19 -1.12 8.03
N PHE A 342 13.12 -0.16 8.08
CA PHE A 342 12.79 1.26 8.03
C PHE A 342 13.34 1.96 6.78
N ASP A 343 13.47 1.24 5.65
CA ASP A 343 13.93 1.79 4.37
C ASP A 343 12.81 2.45 3.52
N GLY A 344 11.58 2.43 4.06
CA GLY A 344 10.38 3.04 3.48
C GLY A 344 9.08 2.27 3.73
N ASP A 345 9.11 1.24 4.57
CA ASP A 345 7.96 0.40 4.88
C ASP A 345 6.77 1.18 5.42
N LEU A 346 5.58 0.73 4.99
CA LEU A 346 4.29 1.28 5.38
C LEU A 346 3.54 0.29 6.27
N TYR A 347 3.07 0.78 7.40
CA TYR A 347 2.36 0.02 8.41
C TYR A 347 0.90 0.46 8.46
N TRP A 348 0.00 -0.51 8.33
CA TRP A 348 -1.39 -0.36 8.70
C TRP A 348 -1.50 -0.34 10.22
N VAL A 349 -2.03 0.75 10.75
CA VAL A 349 -2.24 0.96 12.18
C VAL A 349 -3.72 1.16 12.43
N SER A 350 -4.34 0.35 13.28
CA SER A 350 -5.76 0.46 13.60
C SER A 350 -5.99 0.58 15.10
N ARG A 351 -6.79 1.57 15.49
CA ARG A 351 -7.33 1.73 16.85
C ARG A 351 -8.82 1.35 16.90
N ASN A 352 -9.32 0.63 15.89
CA ASN A 352 -10.71 0.24 15.82
C ASN A 352 -11.07 -0.64 17.04
N PRO A 353 -12.04 -0.24 17.87
CA PRO A 353 -12.31 -0.91 19.14
C PRO A 353 -12.80 -2.35 18.95
N GLN A 354 -13.56 -2.63 17.89
CA GLN A 354 -14.08 -3.97 17.62
C GLN A 354 -12.95 -4.93 17.19
N LEU A 355 -12.02 -4.44 16.37
CA LEU A 355 -10.84 -5.23 16.02
C LEU A 355 -9.96 -5.51 17.25
N LEU A 356 -9.76 -4.53 18.12
CA LEU A 356 -9.00 -4.69 19.36
C LEU A 356 -9.68 -5.60 20.39
N GLU A 357 -11.01 -5.68 20.36
CA GLU A 357 -11.79 -6.55 21.22
C GLU A 357 -11.69 -8.02 20.79
N TRP A 358 -11.81 -8.29 19.49
CA TRP A 358 -11.94 -9.65 18.99
C TRP A 358 -10.63 -10.29 18.56
N TYR A 359 -9.68 -9.51 18.05
CA TYR A 359 -8.44 -10.04 17.51
C TYR A 359 -7.53 -10.62 18.60
N LYS A 360 -7.06 -11.85 18.37
CA LYS A 360 -6.10 -12.57 19.21
C LYS A 360 -4.77 -12.70 18.46
N PRO A 361 -3.67 -12.19 19.01
CA PRO A 361 -2.36 -12.26 18.36
C PRO A 361 -1.83 -13.69 18.32
N SER A 362 -0.96 -13.96 17.35
CA SER A 362 -0.16 -15.18 17.25
C SER A 362 1.33 -14.86 17.39
N GLU A 363 2.13 -15.89 17.64
CA GLU A 363 3.59 -15.75 17.66
C GLU A 363 4.13 -15.31 16.30
N PRO A 364 5.18 -14.48 16.27
CA PRO A 364 5.77 -14.00 15.03
C PRO A 364 6.45 -15.13 14.24
N TRP A 365 6.56 -14.94 12.93
CA TRP A 365 7.28 -15.87 12.07
C TRP A 365 8.78 -15.83 12.38
N ASN A 366 9.45 -16.99 12.48
CA ASN A 366 10.90 -17.08 12.74
C ASN A 366 11.60 -17.87 11.63
N GLU A 367 12.60 -17.25 10.98
CA GLU A 367 13.37 -17.85 9.86
C GLU A 367 14.14 -19.11 10.27
N GLY A 368 14.53 -19.23 11.55
CA GLY A 368 15.43 -20.27 12.08
C GLY A 368 14.95 -21.73 11.96
N SER A 369 13.78 -21.98 11.37
CA SER A 369 13.29 -23.33 11.10
C SER A 369 13.62 -23.85 9.68
N ILE A 370 14.20 -23.02 8.79
CA ILE A 370 14.34 -23.37 7.37
C ILE A 370 15.80 -23.31 6.93
N SER A 371 16.35 -24.45 6.51
CA SER A 371 17.68 -24.51 5.89
C SER A 371 17.60 -23.96 4.46
N THR A 372 18.24 -22.82 4.21
CA THR A 372 18.45 -22.33 2.84
C THR A 372 19.83 -22.78 2.33
N GLN A 373 19.88 -23.34 1.12
CA GLN A 373 21.14 -23.62 0.45
C GLN A 373 21.63 -22.36 -0.25
N LYS A 374 22.61 -21.66 0.34
CA LYS A 374 23.33 -20.59 -0.36
C LYS A 374 24.11 -21.20 -1.53
N VAL A 375 23.86 -20.69 -2.73
CA VAL A 375 24.69 -21.04 -3.89
C VAL A 375 26.01 -20.29 -3.73
N ALA A 376 27.12 -21.03 -3.65
CA ALA A 376 28.44 -20.42 -3.63
C ALA A 376 28.61 -19.54 -4.89
N SER A 377 28.83 -18.25 -4.68
CA SER A 377 29.11 -17.29 -5.75
C SER A 377 30.28 -16.40 -5.34
N ASN A 378 31.15 -16.11 -6.31
CA ASN A 378 32.26 -15.17 -6.12
C ASN A 378 31.69 -13.77 -5.92
N ARG A 379 32.38 -12.93 -5.14
CA ARG A 379 31.98 -11.53 -4.99
C ARG A 379 32.20 -10.82 -6.33
N PRO A 380 31.37 -9.84 -6.71
CA PRO A 380 31.58 -9.05 -7.93
C PRO A 380 32.99 -8.46 -8.04
N THR A 381 33.60 -8.10 -6.91
CA THR A 381 34.96 -7.56 -6.81
C THR A 381 36.09 -8.55 -7.14
N GLU A 382 35.77 -9.85 -7.14
CA GLU A 382 36.69 -10.96 -7.43
C GLU A 382 36.66 -11.37 -8.91
N LEU A 383 35.71 -10.84 -9.69
CA LEU A 383 35.57 -11.12 -11.12
C LEU A 383 36.43 -10.16 -11.96
N SER A 384 36.87 -10.62 -13.13
CA SER A 384 37.41 -9.73 -14.17
C SER A 384 36.30 -8.83 -14.73
N THR A 385 36.67 -7.74 -15.41
CA THR A 385 35.69 -6.84 -16.03
C THR A 385 34.82 -7.58 -17.05
N GLU A 386 35.44 -8.45 -17.85
CA GLU A 386 34.78 -9.24 -18.88
C GLU A 386 33.84 -10.29 -18.27
N ASP A 387 34.27 -10.96 -17.20
CA ASP A 387 33.42 -11.93 -16.49
C ASP A 387 32.23 -11.25 -15.80
N LEU A 388 32.47 -10.08 -15.20
CA LEU A 388 31.42 -9.29 -14.56
C LEU A 388 30.36 -8.83 -15.59
N GLU A 389 30.80 -8.34 -16.74
CA GLU A 389 29.90 -7.97 -17.84
C GLU A 389 29.10 -9.18 -18.34
N ALA A 390 29.76 -10.32 -18.57
CA ALA A 390 29.11 -11.54 -19.01
C ALA A 390 28.08 -12.05 -17.98
N ASP A 391 28.41 -12.03 -16.69
CA ASP A 391 27.50 -12.44 -15.62
C ASP A 391 26.34 -11.46 -15.45
N MET A 392 26.55 -10.16 -15.62
CA MET A 392 25.49 -9.16 -15.65
C MET A 392 24.51 -9.43 -16.80
N PHE A 393 25.01 -9.70 -18.02
CA PHE A 393 24.16 -10.08 -19.15
C PHE A 393 23.39 -11.37 -18.89
N ARG A 394 24.04 -12.40 -18.35
CA ARG A 394 23.37 -13.67 -17.99
C ARG A 394 22.28 -13.45 -16.95
N LEU A 395 22.55 -12.66 -15.91
CA LEU A 395 21.58 -12.30 -14.88
C LEU A 395 20.40 -11.53 -15.47
N PHE A 396 20.66 -10.55 -16.34
CA PHE A 396 19.61 -9.83 -17.06
C PHE A 396 18.74 -10.77 -17.89
N LEU A 397 19.34 -11.63 -18.72
CA LEU A 397 18.63 -12.58 -19.56
C LEU A 397 17.81 -13.57 -18.72
N LYS A 398 18.39 -14.11 -17.64
CA LYS A 398 17.69 -15.02 -16.72
C LYS A 398 16.50 -14.33 -16.06
N ASN A 399 16.67 -13.13 -15.52
CA ASN A 399 15.58 -12.39 -14.89
C ASN A 399 14.48 -11.99 -15.90
N ARG A 400 14.86 -11.69 -17.14
CA ARG A 400 13.93 -11.25 -18.19
C ARG A 400 13.14 -12.39 -18.82
N PHE A 401 13.77 -13.57 -18.99
CA PHE A 401 13.22 -14.69 -19.77
C PHE A 401 12.91 -15.94 -18.92
N GLN A 402 13.44 -16.02 -17.70
CA GLN A 402 13.18 -17.09 -16.73
C GLN A 402 12.92 -16.51 -15.33
N PRO A 403 11.98 -15.56 -15.18
CA PRO A 403 11.67 -14.98 -13.87
C PRO A 403 11.19 -16.07 -12.91
N SER A 404 11.60 -15.96 -11.65
CA SER A 404 10.99 -16.76 -10.58
C SER A 404 9.62 -16.21 -10.25
N PHE A 405 8.63 -17.09 -10.19
CA PHE A 405 7.27 -16.76 -9.76
C PHE A 405 6.97 -17.27 -8.34
N ALA A 406 7.97 -17.81 -7.63
CA ALA A 406 7.77 -18.51 -6.36
C ALA A 406 7.05 -17.67 -5.30
N MET A 407 7.41 -16.39 -5.14
CA MET A 407 6.70 -15.49 -4.21
C MET A 407 5.22 -15.36 -4.56
N SER A 408 4.90 -15.07 -5.83
CA SER A 408 3.51 -14.91 -6.27
C SER A 408 2.72 -16.21 -6.25
N GLU A 409 3.38 -17.33 -6.55
CA GLU A 409 2.79 -18.66 -6.53
C GLU A 409 2.52 -19.11 -5.08
N ALA A 410 3.46 -18.87 -4.17
CA ALA A 410 3.30 -19.14 -2.75
C ALA A 410 2.12 -18.34 -2.17
N ALA A 411 2.06 -17.03 -2.43
CA ALA A 411 0.97 -16.17 -1.97
C ALA A 411 -0.41 -16.59 -2.52
N ASN A 412 -0.48 -16.97 -3.80
CA ASN A 412 -1.74 -17.42 -4.40
C ASN A 412 -2.22 -18.77 -3.84
N ASN A 413 -1.32 -19.73 -3.66
CA ASN A 413 -1.66 -21.02 -3.05
C ASN A 413 -1.97 -20.86 -1.56
N TRP A 414 -1.25 -19.98 -0.85
CA TRP A 414 -1.54 -19.64 0.53
C TRP A 414 -2.97 -19.10 0.66
N LEU A 415 -3.36 -18.16 -0.21
CA LEU A 415 -4.70 -17.57 -0.19
C LEU A 415 -5.80 -18.63 -0.45
N ALA A 416 -5.54 -19.60 -1.33
CA ALA A 416 -6.49 -20.67 -1.58
C ALA A 416 -6.58 -21.69 -0.42
N TRP A 417 -5.45 -22.03 0.20
CA TRP A 417 -5.43 -22.94 1.35
C TRP A 417 -6.01 -22.32 2.61
N ILE A 418 -5.73 -21.04 2.90
CA ILE A 418 -6.34 -20.36 4.06
C ILE A 418 -7.85 -20.21 3.86
N ASP A 419 -8.29 -19.96 2.62
CA ASP A 419 -9.72 -19.91 2.31
C ASP A 419 -10.40 -21.23 2.63
N TRP A 420 -9.84 -22.34 2.13
CA TRP A 420 -10.30 -23.68 2.43
C TRP A 420 -10.30 -23.93 3.94
N PHE A 421 -9.20 -23.63 4.62
CA PHE A 421 -9.06 -23.77 6.08
C PHE A 421 -10.17 -23.07 6.86
N LEU A 422 -10.58 -21.86 6.44
CA LEU A 422 -11.64 -21.09 7.08
C LEU A 422 -13.04 -21.69 6.87
N THR A 423 -13.22 -22.57 5.88
CA THR A 423 -14.46 -23.32 5.66
C THR A 423 -14.49 -24.66 6.40
N LEU A 424 -13.34 -25.16 6.84
CA LEU A 424 -13.25 -26.44 7.55
C LEU A 424 -13.73 -26.28 9.01
N GLY A 425 -14.67 -27.15 9.39
CA GLY A 425 -15.02 -27.39 10.80
C GLY A 425 -13.87 -28.06 11.57
N ASP A 426 -14.18 -28.63 12.73
CA ASP A 426 -13.18 -29.34 13.55
C ASP A 426 -12.89 -30.74 12.98
N SER A 427 -12.09 -30.79 11.92
CA SER A 427 -11.68 -32.01 11.23
C SER A 427 -10.16 -32.22 11.30
N ASN A 428 -9.71 -33.48 11.18
CA ASN A 428 -8.28 -33.80 11.10
C ASN A 428 -7.59 -33.17 9.88
N GLU A 429 -8.34 -32.89 8.81
CA GLU A 429 -7.86 -32.23 7.59
C GLU A 429 -7.31 -30.82 7.88
N LYS A 430 -7.88 -30.13 8.88
CA LYS A 430 -7.47 -28.79 9.29
C LYS A 430 -5.99 -28.71 9.67
N LYS A 431 -5.44 -29.78 10.26
CA LYS A 431 -4.02 -29.87 10.64
C LYS A 431 -3.11 -30.00 9.42
N ASP A 432 -3.48 -30.83 8.44
CA ASP A 432 -2.72 -31.00 7.19
C ASP A 432 -2.72 -29.71 6.36
N VAL A 433 -3.88 -29.06 6.26
CA VAL A 433 -4.00 -27.77 5.57
C VAL A 433 -3.16 -26.69 6.27
N MET A 434 -3.15 -26.65 7.60
CA MET A 434 -2.31 -25.72 8.36
C MET A 434 -0.82 -25.93 8.09
N ASP A 435 -0.34 -27.18 8.03
CA ASP A 435 1.06 -27.48 7.68
C ASP A 435 1.45 -26.90 6.32
N LYS A 436 0.59 -27.10 5.31
CA LYS A 436 0.79 -26.54 3.96
C LYS A 436 0.82 -25.01 3.98
N ILE A 437 -0.07 -24.37 4.75
CA ILE A 437 -0.11 -22.92 4.90
C ILE A 437 1.20 -22.39 5.49
N LEU A 438 1.69 -22.98 6.58
CA LEU A 438 2.94 -22.56 7.23
C LEU A 438 4.15 -22.75 6.30
N ARG A 439 4.25 -23.88 5.60
CA ARG A 439 5.31 -24.12 4.61
C ARG A 439 5.26 -23.13 3.44
N LEU A 440 4.06 -22.68 3.04
CA LEU A 440 3.91 -21.63 2.02
C LEU A 440 4.33 -20.25 2.53
N VAL A 441 4.10 -19.94 3.81
CA VAL A 441 4.60 -18.71 4.45
C VAL A 441 6.13 -18.69 4.44
N ASP A 442 6.76 -19.80 4.82
CA ASP A 442 8.22 -19.96 4.79
C ASP A 442 8.79 -19.68 3.40
N ILE A 443 8.22 -20.31 2.37
CA ILE A 443 8.61 -20.11 0.97
C ILE A 443 8.39 -18.65 0.54
N TYR A 444 7.28 -18.04 0.96
CA TYR A 444 6.96 -16.66 0.61
C TYR A 444 8.03 -15.69 1.15
N TYR A 445 8.39 -15.80 2.44
CA TYR A 445 9.38 -14.92 3.04
C TYR A 445 10.79 -15.14 2.50
N ILE A 446 11.20 -16.39 2.29
CA ILE A 446 12.49 -16.68 1.64
C ILE A 446 12.51 -16.13 0.22
N ALA A 447 11.39 -16.22 -0.53
CA ALA A 447 11.30 -15.73 -1.90
C ALA A 447 11.39 -14.20 -2.02
N LEU A 448 11.02 -13.43 -0.99
CA LEU A 448 11.12 -11.95 -1.00
C LEU A 448 12.57 -11.48 -1.12
N ASP A 449 13.49 -12.12 -0.40
CA ASP A 449 14.91 -11.76 -0.41
C ASP A 449 15.77 -12.66 -1.31
N ALA A 450 15.17 -13.66 -1.95
CA ALA A 450 15.86 -14.61 -2.82
C ALA A 450 16.69 -13.92 -3.92
N ALA A 451 16.15 -12.86 -4.53
CA ALA A 451 16.88 -12.11 -5.56
C ALA A 451 18.12 -11.37 -5.02
N LYS A 452 18.06 -10.89 -3.77
CA LYS A 452 19.19 -10.23 -3.10
C LYS A 452 20.23 -11.24 -2.62
N LYS A 453 19.77 -12.40 -2.14
CA LYS A 453 20.61 -13.48 -1.58
C LYS A 453 21.13 -14.46 -2.65
N GLY A 454 20.71 -14.32 -3.92
CA GLY A 454 21.08 -15.24 -5.01
C GLY A 454 20.48 -16.65 -4.87
N VAL A 455 19.42 -16.80 -4.07
CA VAL A 455 18.79 -18.09 -3.76
C VAL A 455 17.73 -18.40 -4.82
N LYS A 456 17.68 -19.65 -5.30
CA LYS A 456 16.57 -20.11 -6.15
C LYS A 456 15.50 -20.74 -5.26
N VAL A 457 14.28 -20.21 -5.36
CA VAL A 457 13.11 -20.69 -4.60
C VAL A 457 12.07 -21.20 -5.59
N GLU A 458 11.45 -22.34 -5.28
CA GLU A 458 10.34 -22.92 -6.03
C GLU A 458 9.28 -23.43 -5.05
N VAL A 459 8.01 -23.40 -5.46
CA VAL A 459 6.90 -23.93 -4.65
C VAL A 459 6.72 -25.43 -4.98
N PRO A 460 6.90 -26.34 -3.99
CA PRO A 460 6.68 -27.78 -4.17
C PRO A 460 5.28 -28.11 -4.67
N LYS A 461 5.15 -29.21 -5.44
CA LYS A 461 3.87 -29.61 -6.06
C LYS A 461 2.79 -29.96 -5.04
N ASP A 462 3.16 -30.52 -3.89
CA ASP A 462 2.25 -30.89 -2.80
C ASP A 462 1.63 -29.68 -2.09
N LEU A 463 2.23 -28.50 -2.22
CA LEU A 463 1.69 -27.24 -1.70
C LEU A 463 0.77 -26.54 -2.69
N LYS A 464 0.66 -27.02 -3.93
CA LYS A 464 -0.17 -26.38 -4.97
C LYS A 464 -1.61 -26.88 -4.87
N VAL A 465 -2.57 -25.97 -4.84
CA VAL A 465 -3.99 -26.33 -4.91
C VAL A 465 -4.36 -26.81 -6.31
N SER A 466 -5.27 -27.77 -6.40
CA SER A 466 -5.88 -28.20 -7.67
C SER A 466 -7.00 -27.27 -8.12
N LEU A 467 -7.74 -26.68 -7.16
CA LEU A 467 -8.86 -25.77 -7.39
C LEU A 467 -8.64 -24.49 -6.58
N PHE A 468 -8.92 -23.35 -7.19
CA PHE A 468 -8.91 -22.04 -6.53
C PHE A 468 -10.33 -21.62 -6.15
N PRO A 469 -10.51 -20.80 -5.10
CA PRO A 469 -11.83 -20.28 -4.80
C PRO A 469 -12.32 -19.33 -5.90
N HIS A 470 -13.63 -19.33 -6.16
CA HIS A 470 -14.27 -18.63 -7.26
C HIS A 470 -13.95 -17.13 -7.31
N TYR A 471 -13.82 -16.47 -6.15
CA TYR A 471 -13.47 -15.04 -6.07
C TYR A 471 -12.06 -14.70 -6.61
N MET A 472 -11.22 -15.69 -6.89
CA MET A 472 -9.90 -15.48 -7.51
C MET A 472 -9.96 -15.40 -9.04
N ASP A 473 -11.15 -15.48 -9.65
CA ASP A 473 -11.41 -15.22 -11.07
C ASP A 473 -10.46 -15.98 -12.01
N LYS A 474 -10.24 -17.28 -11.76
CA LYS A 474 -9.46 -18.11 -12.68
C LYS A 474 -10.22 -18.27 -13.99
N LYS A 475 -9.48 -18.30 -15.11
CA LYS A 475 -10.07 -18.27 -16.46
C LYS A 475 -10.89 -19.50 -16.80
N LYS A 476 -10.64 -20.64 -16.15
CA LYS A 476 -11.36 -21.89 -16.42
C LYS A 476 -12.18 -22.27 -15.20
N GLU A 477 -13.46 -22.56 -15.43
CA GLU A 477 -14.40 -22.97 -14.37
C GLU A 477 -13.96 -24.28 -13.70
N GLU A 478 -13.37 -25.20 -14.46
CA GLU A 478 -12.80 -26.48 -13.98
C GLU A 478 -11.63 -26.31 -13.00
N GLU A 479 -11.07 -25.11 -12.87
CA GLU A 479 -10.00 -24.76 -11.92
C GLU A 479 -10.55 -24.06 -10.67
N THR A 480 -11.88 -24.04 -10.47
CA THR A 480 -12.53 -23.27 -9.39
C THR A 480 -13.49 -24.06 -8.51
N TYR A 481 -13.66 -23.64 -7.25
CA TYR A 481 -14.72 -24.09 -6.35
C TYR A 481 -15.46 -22.89 -5.73
N ILE A 482 -16.72 -23.09 -5.31
CA ILE A 482 -17.50 -22.04 -4.64
C ILE A 482 -17.12 -22.00 -3.16
N SER A 483 -16.48 -20.92 -2.73
CA SER A 483 -16.05 -20.70 -1.36
C SER A 483 -17.19 -20.19 -0.48
N SER A 484 -17.35 -20.80 0.70
CA SER A 484 -18.24 -20.33 1.78
C SER A 484 -17.47 -19.59 2.89
N SER A 485 -16.23 -19.20 2.64
CA SER A 485 -15.46 -18.35 3.55
C SER A 485 -15.98 -16.90 3.49
N ILE A 486 -15.49 -16.05 4.40
CA ILE A 486 -15.78 -14.61 4.34
C ILE A 486 -15.34 -13.96 3.01
N LEU A 487 -14.29 -14.48 2.37
CA LEU A 487 -13.78 -13.91 1.13
C LEU A 487 -14.73 -14.23 -0.04
N GLY A 488 -15.28 -15.44 -0.05
CA GLY A 488 -16.36 -15.84 -0.96
C GLY A 488 -17.64 -15.04 -0.72
N GLU A 489 -18.07 -14.93 0.54
CA GLU A 489 -19.27 -14.17 0.93
C GLU A 489 -19.19 -12.68 0.52
N ILE A 490 -18.05 -12.02 0.75
CA ILE A 490 -17.83 -10.63 0.33
C ILE A 490 -17.95 -10.52 -1.19
N TYR A 491 -17.34 -11.44 -1.93
CA TYR A 491 -17.38 -11.45 -3.39
C TYR A 491 -18.83 -11.61 -3.89
N ASP A 492 -19.54 -12.60 -3.37
CA ASP A 492 -20.90 -12.94 -3.79
C ASP A 492 -21.91 -11.83 -3.46
N GLU A 493 -21.79 -11.16 -2.31
CA GLU A 493 -22.70 -10.09 -1.94
C GLU A 493 -22.50 -8.84 -2.83
N VAL A 494 -21.25 -8.55 -3.23
CA VAL A 494 -20.99 -7.49 -4.23
C VAL A 494 -21.65 -7.85 -5.57
N ASP A 495 -21.49 -9.08 -6.04
CA ASP A 495 -22.07 -9.55 -7.31
C ASP A 495 -23.60 -9.48 -7.30
N LYS A 496 -24.20 -9.88 -6.18
CA LYS A 496 -25.65 -9.80 -5.97
C LYS A 496 -26.16 -8.36 -5.97
N CYS A 497 -25.47 -7.42 -5.34
CA CYS A 497 -25.81 -6.00 -5.42
C CYS A 497 -25.72 -5.46 -6.86
N GLN A 498 -24.65 -5.80 -7.57
CA GLN A 498 -24.49 -5.39 -8.97
C GLN A 498 -25.58 -5.94 -9.90
N ALA A 499 -26.03 -7.17 -9.67
CA ALA A 499 -27.12 -7.78 -10.42
C ALA A 499 -28.46 -7.04 -10.19
N LYS A 500 -28.76 -6.61 -8.96
CA LYS A 500 -29.96 -5.80 -8.66
C LYS A 500 -29.97 -4.47 -9.42
N ILE A 501 -28.82 -3.80 -9.56
CA ILE A 501 -28.71 -2.57 -10.36
C ILE A 501 -29.07 -2.83 -11.84
N ILE A 502 -28.84 -4.05 -12.38
CA ILE A 502 -29.21 -4.37 -13.78
C ILE A 502 -30.72 -4.30 -13.98
N LEU A 503 -31.50 -4.67 -12.97
CA LEU A 503 -32.95 -4.82 -13.06
C LEU A 503 -33.70 -3.49 -12.99
N LEU A 504 -33.08 -2.41 -12.48
CA LEU A 504 -33.69 -1.08 -12.38
C LEU A 504 -33.75 -0.30 -13.72
N LYS A 505 -33.37 -0.93 -14.84
CA LYS A 505 -33.24 -0.36 -16.19
C LYS A 505 -34.58 -0.15 -16.92
N GLU A 506 -35.60 0.42 -16.26
CA GLU A 506 -36.83 0.75 -16.99
C GLU A 506 -36.63 2.09 -17.73
N ILE A 507 -36.38 2.02 -19.04
CA ILE A 507 -36.22 3.22 -19.90
C ILE A 507 -37.57 3.94 -19.96
N LYS A 508 -37.64 5.16 -19.41
CA LYS A 508 -38.84 6.01 -19.47
C LYS A 508 -38.59 7.21 -20.37
N LYS A 509 -39.54 7.48 -21.25
CA LYS A 509 -39.52 8.67 -22.13
C LYS A 509 -39.58 9.92 -21.25
N LEU A 510 -38.58 10.82 -21.36
CA LEU A 510 -38.59 12.07 -20.59
C LEU A 510 -39.85 12.90 -20.92
N PRO A 511 -40.47 13.57 -19.93
CA PRO A 511 -41.69 14.34 -20.13
C PRO A 511 -41.58 15.41 -21.23
N ILE A 512 -40.38 15.93 -21.47
CA ILE A 512 -40.12 16.90 -22.55
C ILE A 512 -40.41 16.34 -23.95
N PHE A 513 -40.28 15.02 -24.13
CA PHE A 513 -40.63 14.34 -25.37
C PHE A 513 -42.10 13.89 -25.42
N LEU A 514 -42.87 14.08 -24.34
CA LEU A 514 -44.33 13.91 -24.31
C LEU A 514 -45.07 15.18 -24.77
N ILE A 515 -44.36 16.31 -24.91
CA ILE A 515 -44.92 17.52 -25.48
C ILE A 515 -45.13 17.25 -26.98
N LEU A 516 -46.39 16.97 -27.34
CA LEU A 516 -46.85 17.08 -28.72
C LEU A 516 -46.63 18.54 -29.14
N ILE A 517 -45.58 18.79 -29.91
CA ILE A 517 -45.49 20.00 -30.71
C ILE A 517 -46.73 19.92 -31.62
N LYS A 518 -47.75 20.73 -31.31
CA LYS A 518 -48.83 20.96 -32.27
C LYS A 518 -48.13 21.43 -33.54
N SER A 519 -48.30 20.65 -34.61
CA SER A 519 -47.94 21.03 -35.98
C SER A 519 -48.13 22.55 -36.12
N PRO A 520 -47.10 23.31 -36.51
CA PRO A 520 -47.32 24.68 -36.91
C PRO A 520 -48.20 24.62 -38.15
N ASN A 521 -49.51 24.78 -37.96
CA ASN A 521 -50.40 25.10 -39.07
C ASN A 521 -49.84 26.35 -39.73
N SER A 522 -49.50 26.20 -41.01
CA SER A 522 -49.31 27.24 -42.02
C SER A 522 -48.27 28.32 -41.74
N ALA A 523 -47.18 28.27 -42.53
CA ALA A 523 -46.61 29.38 -43.31
C ALA A 523 -45.08 29.46 -43.21
N TRP A 524 -44.38 28.67 -44.03
CA TRP A 524 -43.07 29.05 -44.54
C TRP A 524 -43.02 28.71 -46.04
N PRO A 525 -42.96 29.71 -46.93
CA PRO A 525 -42.77 29.50 -48.36
C PRO A 525 -41.29 29.30 -48.64
N ASN A 526 -40.96 28.15 -49.22
CA ASN A 526 -39.77 27.79 -50.02
C ASN A 526 -39.21 26.45 -49.56
N GLY A 527 -39.50 25.43 -50.38
CA GLY A 527 -39.05 24.07 -50.15
C GLY A 527 -37.55 23.91 -50.29
N ARG A 528 -37.01 23.02 -49.47
CA ARG A 528 -36.01 22.03 -49.89
C ARG A 528 -36.35 20.72 -49.19
N ASN A 529 -36.62 19.72 -50.01
CA ASN A 529 -36.70 18.32 -49.62
C ASN A 529 -35.41 17.93 -48.90
N VAL A 530 -35.51 17.45 -47.66
CA VAL A 530 -34.52 16.55 -47.09
C VAL A 530 -35.25 15.25 -46.83
N MET A 531 -34.80 14.22 -47.54
CA MET A 531 -35.41 12.91 -47.61
C MET A 531 -35.47 12.20 -46.27
N ASP A 532 -36.54 11.44 -46.12
CA ASP A 532 -36.69 10.31 -45.19
C ASP A 532 -35.43 9.46 -45.16
N GLY A 533 -34.85 9.32 -43.98
CA GLY A 533 -33.78 8.40 -43.63
C GLY A 533 -34.22 7.49 -42.50
N THR A 534 -35.11 6.55 -42.84
CA THR A 534 -35.17 5.16 -42.34
C THR A 534 -34.76 4.85 -40.89
N GLY A 535 -35.78 4.55 -40.07
CA GLY A 535 -35.93 3.32 -39.29
C GLY A 535 -34.72 2.73 -38.55
N LEU A 536 -34.68 2.94 -37.24
CA LEU A 536 -34.05 2.01 -36.29
C LEU A 536 -35.11 0.99 -35.83
N LYS A 537 -34.87 -0.27 -36.17
CA LYS A 537 -35.47 -1.46 -35.54
C LYS A 537 -34.50 -1.99 -34.49
#